data_AF-A0A924XVP8-F1
#
_entry.id   AF-A0A924XVP8-F1
#
_cell.length_a   1.000
_cell.length_b   1.000
_cell.length_c   1.000
_cell.angle_alpha   90.00
_cell.angle_beta   90.00
_cell.angle_gamma   90.00
#
_symmetry.space_group_name_H-M   'P 1'
#
loop_
_entity.id
_entity.type
_entity.pdbx_description
1 polymer ?
#
loop_
_entity_poly.entity_id
_entity_poly.type
_entity_poly.pdbx_seq_one_letter_code
_entity_poly.pdbx_strand_id
1 'polypeptide(L)'
;DEATGRGVPLVELRTSNNIRFYTDSSGVVAIDDPDLIGQTVYFKISSPGYGYPKDNFGNSGIGITLTAGGKTVVKITRVNVAERLYRITGGGIYRDSVSLGLPTPIKQPLINGMVVGQDTVLMVPYKGKLYWFWGDTDRPAYVLGQFATSGATSLLPGKGGLPPERGVDFTYWVDDTGFSRPMIPLTGAKGPVWVGGTFTLTVDGAEKLFTHFAEVDSAMKPTRSGLAQFNDAKAIFEPIHAFDTGDPLHPNGHPIHVKHSGIDYLYFQPEAMVAFPLVRTRASLKHLTDPKTYEGFTCLVPGTRFAGAGTKIERTEGRIVWGWKPNTPAVGMTEVQELIAKNKMRPDEALTPLRDVLTDAAVLSHGGSVYWNAFRRRWMMIATQVHGAPSYLGEVWFAEADTPVGPWVYARKIATHDRYTFYNPTQHPVFDQNDGRTIYFEGTYTNTFSDVKDITPRYNYNQLLYRLDLADPRLVLPAPVYRVALPDGAVSYAQRDKIQAQKSWHQIDAIPFYAIPSDRPHDGLIAVHATAKHDGNPLFYCLPLTPAKDEPFSADALLPLYVYEDAESGERSFSTDASIPPVPSAKRLPQPLGRVWRNPTAVLALDAYAGEGNR
;
A
#
# COMPACT_ATOMS: atom_id res chain seq x y z
N ASP A 1 -1.17 4.96 -24.01
CA ASP A 1 -1.79 3.71 -23.57
C ASP A 1 -2.76 3.31 -24.67
N GLU A 2 -2.60 2.11 -25.21
CA GLU A 2 -3.44 1.58 -26.27
C GLU A 2 -4.92 1.44 -25.87
N ALA A 3 -5.20 1.09 -24.61
CA ALA A 3 -6.55 0.84 -24.12
C ALA A 3 -7.27 2.12 -23.69
N THR A 4 -6.58 3.07 -23.05
CA THR A 4 -7.20 4.30 -22.51
C THR A 4 -7.01 5.53 -23.39
N GLY A 5 -6.15 5.47 -24.41
CA GLY A 5 -5.77 6.62 -25.23
C GLY A 5 -4.93 7.69 -24.51
N ARG A 6 -4.73 7.57 -23.19
CA ARG A 6 -3.92 8.48 -22.38
C ARG A 6 -2.45 8.41 -22.82
N GLY A 7 -1.74 9.54 -22.84
CA GLY A 7 -0.28 9.52 -22.95
C GLY A 7 0.37 8.85 -21.74
N VAL A 8 1.47 8.13 -21.96
CA VAL A 8 2.15 7.36 -20.90
C VAL A 8 3.44 8.08 -20.48
N PRO A 9 3.57 8.51 -19.21
CA PRO A 9 4.81 9.08 -18.70
C PRO A 9 5.87 8.00 -18.53
N LEU A 10 7.15 8.40 -18.45
CA LEU A 10 8.28 7.52 -18.15
C LEU A 10 8.46 6.41 -19.22
N VAL A 11 8.25 6.76 -20.49
CA VAL A 11 8.61 5.92 -21.64
C VAL A 11 9.93 6.40 -22.20
N GLU A 12 10.93 5.52 -22.24
CA GLU A 12 12.19 5.71 -22.94
C GLU A 12 12.02 5.43 -24.43
N LEU A 13 12.50 6.36 -25.26
CA LEU A 13 12.78 6.15 -26.67
C LEU A 13 14.29 6.25 -26.86
N ARG A 14 14.95 5.14 -27.21
CA ARG A 14 16.41 5.07 -27.37
C ARG A 14 16.80 4.74 -28.81
N THR A 15 17.62 5.58 -29.42
CA THR A 15 18.11 5.38 -30.79
C THR A 15 19.18 4.29 -30.87
N SER A 16 19.48 3.80 -32.08
CA SER A 16 20.56 2.82 -32.31
C SER A 16 21.96 3.32 -31.90
N ASN A 17 22.21 4.63 -31.91
CA ASN A 17 23.44 5.25 -31.40
C ASN A 17 23.34 5.71 -29.92
N ASN A 18 22.31 5.28 -29.19
CA ASN A 18 22.10 5.49 -27.75
C ASN A 18 21.75 6.91 -27.30
N ILE A 19 21.22 7.76 -28.17
CA ILE A 19 20.51 8.98 -27.76
C ILE A 19 19.21 8.55 -27.07
N ARG A 20 18.86 9.20 -25.95
CA ARG A 20 17.75 8.79 -25.07
C ARG A 20 16.81 9.95 -24.84
N PHE A 21 15.56 9.74 -25.20
CA PHE A 21 14.47 10.66 -24.93
C PHE A 21 13.47 10.00 -23.97
N TYR A 22 12.80 10.81 -23.14
CA TYR A 22 11.84 10.32 -22.16
C TYR A 22 10.55 11.13 -22.24
N THR A 23 9.42 10.45 -22.25
CA THR A 23 8.13 11.14 -22.24
C THR A 23 7.89 11.90 -20.94
N ASP A 24 7.31 13.08 -21.06
CA ASP A 24 6.83 13.90 -19.94
C ASP A 24 5.51 13.34 -19.33
N SER A 25 4.90 14.07 -18.40
CA SER A 25 3.66 13.66 -17.74
C SER A 25 2.40 13.68 -18.63
N SER A 26 2.48 14.24 -19.84
CA SER A 26 1.45 14.07 -20.88
C SER A 26 1.71 12.86 -21.77
N GLY A 27 2.79 12.11 -21.54
CA GLY A 27 3.26 11.07 -22.45
C GLY A 27 3.82 11.62 -23.76
N VAL A 28 4.27 12.87 -23.78
CA VAL A 28 4.80 13.56 -24.95
C VAL A 28 6.32 13.59 -24.88
N VAL A 29 6.96 13.44 -26.03
CA VAL A 29 8.41 13.60 -26.19
C VAL A 29 8.68 14.59 -27.33
N ALA A 30 9.58 15.55 -27.11
CA ALA A 30 10.03 16.51 -28.11
C ALA A 30 11.42 16.09 -28.61
N ILE A 31 11.57 15.98 -29.94
CA ILE A 31 12.84 15.62 -30.59
C ILE A 31 13.21 16.77 -31.53
N ASP A 32 14.23 17.52 -31.13
CA ASP A 32 14.80 18.69 -31.80
C ASP A 32 16.25 18.46 -32.29
N ASP A 33 16.67 17.20 -32.37
CA ASP A 33 18.02 16.76 -32.71
C ASP A 33 18.30 16.91 -34.24
N PRO A 34 19.25 17.78 -34.65
CA PRO A 34 19.48 18.10 -36.06
C PRO A 34 20.03 16.94 -36.89
N ASP A 35 20.69 15.95 -36.28
CA ASP A 35 21.21 14.78 -36.99
C ASP A 35 20.09 13.76 -37.30
N LEU A 36 18.98 13.84 -36.55
CA LEU A 36 17.85 12.92 -36.66
C LEU A 36 16.70 13.45 -37.54
N ILE A 37 16.51 14.77 -37.63
CA ILE A 37 15.45 15.36 -38.47
C ILE A 37 15.73 15.10 -39.96
N GLY A 38 14.70 14.65 -40.68
CA GLY A 38 14.78 14.25 -42.09
C GLY A 38 15.13 12.78 -42.30
N GLN A 39 15.49 12.04 -41.24
CA GLN A 39 15.88 10.64 -41.31
C GLN A 39 14.76 9.69 -40.86
N THR A 40 14.84 8.42 -41.27
CA THR A 40 14.11 7.32 -40.62
C THR A 40 14.94 6.78 -39.48
N VAL A 41 14.54 7.07 -38.25
CA VAL A 41 15.27 6.74 -37.03
C VAL A 41 14.59 5.58 -36.32
N TYR A 42 15.37 4.54 -36.00
CA TYR A 42 14.89 3.44 -35.17
C TYR A 42 14.93 3.82 -33.69
N PHE A 43 13.81 3.64 -32.99
CA PHE A 43 13.68 3.81 -31.56
C PHE A 43 13.35 2.48 -30.90
N LYS A 44 14.24 2.00 -30.02
CA LYS A 44 13.89 1.01 -29.00
C LYS A 44 12.97 1.68 -27.98
N ILE A 45 11.89 0.99 -27.62
CA ILE A 45 10.89 1.47 -26.67
C ILE A 45 11.03 0.69 -25.37
N SER A 46 11.04 1.39 -24.22
CA SER A 46 11.09 0.77 -22.90
C SER A 46 10.29 1.58 -21.89
N SER A 47 9.57 0.91 -20.99
CA SER A 47 8.81 1.57 -19.92
C SER A 47 8.47 0.56 -18.81
N PRO A 48 8.71 0.87 -17.52
CA PRO A 48 8.17 0.07 -16.43
C PRO A 48 6.65 -0.09 -16.59
N GLY A 49 6.13 -1.31 -16.52
CA GLY A 49 4.69 -1.59 -16.57
C GLY A 49 3.98 -1.44 -17.93
N TYR A 50 4.71 -1.19 -19.03
CA TYR A 50 4.15 -1.13 -20.38
C TYR A 50 5.04 -1.87 -21.38
N GLY A 51 4.43 -2.56 -22.35
CA GLY A 51 5.11 -3.27 -23.42
C GLY A 51 4.86 -2.64 -24.80
N TYR A 52 5.82 -2.82 -25.70
CA TYR A 52 5.66 -2.64 -27.13
C TYR A 52 5.97 -3.97 -27.84
N PRO A 53 5.28 -4.34 -28.94
CA PRO A 53 5.50 -5.61 -29.63
C PRO A 53 6.97 -5.89 -29.97
N LYS A 54 7.35 -7.17 -29.93
CA LYS A 54 8.67 -7.62 -30.35
C LYS A 54 8.65 -8.10 -31.80
N ASP A 55 9.72 -7.81 -32.54
CA ASP A 55 9.95 -8.43 -33.85
C ASP A 55 10.44 -9.90 -33.72
N ASN A 56 10.66 -10.56 -34.86
CA ASN A 56 11.17 -11.93 -34.92
C ASN A 56 12.59 -12.12 -34.37
N PHE A 57 13.30 -11.03 -34.04
CA PHE A 57 14.63 -11.03 -33.43
C PHE A 57 14.56 -10.63 -31.93
N GLY A 58 13.36 -10.37 -31.39
CA GLY A 58 13.14 -9.99 -30.00
C GLY A 58 13.26 -8.48 -29.71
N ASN A 59 13.47 -7.65 -30.74
CA ASN A 59 13.59 -6.20 -30.59
C ASN A 59 12.22 -5.57 -30.34
N SER A 60 12.11 -4.71 -29.33
CA SER A 60 10.92 -3.92 -29.04
C SER A 60 11.17 -2.46 -29.45
N GLY A 61 10.70 -2.08 -30.64
CA GLY A 61 10.94 -0.76 -31.21
C GLY A 61 10.39 -0.55 -32.61
N ILE A 62 10.54 0.66 -33.13
CA ILE A 62 9.94 1.10 -34.40
C ILE A 62 10.83 2.10 -35.14
N GLY A 63 10.88 2.02 -36.46
CA GLY A 63 11.46 3.05 -37.33
C GLY A 63 10.45 4.18 -37.58
N ILE A 64 10.82 5.43 -37.28
CA ILE A 64 9.99 6.62 -37.48
C ILE A 64 10.73 7.58 -38.40
N THR A 65 10.11 7.97 -39.51
CA THR A 65 10.60 9.09 -40.34
C THR A 65 10.31 10.41 -39.63
N LEU A 66 11.35 11.09 -39.18
CA LEU A 66 11.23 12.36 -38.47
C LEU A 66 11.22 13.52 -39.47
N THR A 67 10.25 14.42 -39.32
CA THR A 67 10.16 15.65 -40.11
C THR A 67 9.99 16.84 -39.19
N ALA A 68 10.49 18.02 -39.59
CA ALA A 68 10.28 19.25 -38.83
C ALA A 68 8.78 19.55 -38.71
N GLY A 69 8.29 19.73 -37.48
CA GLY A 69 6.85 19.86 -37.20
C GLY A 69 6.02 18.58 -37.35
N GLY A 70 6.66 17.44 -37.62
CA GLY A 70 6.02 16.14 -37.72
C GLY A 70 5.51 15.60 -36.38
N LYS A 71 4.55 14.67 -36.44
CA LYS A 71 3.98 14.00 -35.27
C LYS A 71 3.72 12.53 -35.54
N THR A 72 4.17 11.68 -34.64
CA THR A 72 3.90 10.23 -34.63
C THR A 72 3.31 9.82 -33.29
N VAL A 73 2.34 8.92 -33.29
CA VAL A 73 1.75 8.36 -32.07
C VAL A 73 2.13 6.89 -31.97
N VAL A 74 2.93 6.56 -30.96
CA VAL A 74 3.30 5.17 -30.64
C VAL A 74 2.32 4.63 -29.61
N LYS A 75 1.58 3.57 -29.98
CA LYS A 75 0.74 2.84 -29.02
C LYS A 75 1.59 1.84 -28.25
N ILE A 76 1.37 1.76 -26.94
CA ILE A 76 1.99 0.78 -26.03
C ILE A 76 0.92 0.18 -25.12
N THR A 77 1.04 -1.10 -24.83
CA THR A 77 0.07 -1.90 -24.08
C THR A 77 0.45 -1.92 -22.61
N ARG A 78 -0.48 -1.61 -21.71
CA ARG A 78 -0.23 -1.65 -20.25
C ARG A 78 -0.21 -3.10 -19.76
N VAL A 79 0.87 -3.49 -19.07
CA VAL A 79 0.98 -4.83 -18.44
C VAL A 79 0.71 -4.79 -16.93
N ASN A 80 0.99 -3.66 -16.28
CA ASN A 80 0.60 -3.44 -14.88
C ASN A 80 -0.93 -3.47 -14.71
N VAL A 81 -1.38 -3.75 -13.47
CA VAL A 81 -2.79 -3.53 -13.11
C VAL A 81 -3.03 -2.03 -12.89
N ALA A 82 -2.13 -1.39 -12.12
CA ALA A 82 -2.15 0.05 -11.89
C ALA A 82 -1.76 0.86 -13.15
N GLU A 83 -2.50 1.93 -13.42
CA GLU A 83 -2.21 2.90 -14.47
C GLU A 83 -1.31 4.02 -13.94
N ARG A 84 -0.12 4.20 -14.54
CA ARG A 84 0.77 5.33 -14.18
C ARG A 84 0.23 6.61 -14.80
N LEU A 85 -0.02 7.63 -13.98
CA LEU A 85 -0.71 8.85 -14.42
C LEU A 85 0.22 9.99 -14.82
N TYR A 86 1.13 10.36 -13.92
CA TYR A 86 2.10 11.45 -14.04
C TYR A 86 3.11 11.42 -12.89
N ARG A 87 4.17 12.24 -12.97
CA ARG A 87 5.01 12.59 -11.82
C ARG A 87 4.45 13.84 -11.16
N ILE A 88 4.24 13.82 -9.85
CA ILE A 88 3.57 14.91 -9.11
C ILE A 88 4.56 15.96 -8.60
N THR A 89 5.83 15.59 -8.40
CA THR A 89 6.91 16.46 -7.90
C THR A 89 8.03 16.70 -8.94
N GLY A 90 8.92 17.64 -8.62
CA GLY A 90 10.17 17.86 -9.35
C GLY A 90 10.08 18.72 -10.61
N GLY A 91 11.21 18.84 -11.30
CA GLY A 91 11.38 19.75 -12.42
C GLY A 91 10.99 19.15 -13.77
N GLY A 92 10.30 19.93 -14.59
CA GLY A 92 9.94 19.61 -15.97
C GLY A 92 8.87 18.53 -16.08
N ILE A 93 7.86 18.57 -15.21
CA ILE A 93 6.73 17.61 -15.19
C ILE A 93 6.08 17.51 -16.58
N TYR A 94 5.90 18.65 -17.26
CA TYR A 94 5.34 18.75 -18.62
C TYR A 94 6.27 19.50 -19.60
N ARG A 95 7.61 19.32 -19.47
CA ARG A 95 8.60 20.11 -20.24
C ARG A 95 8.38 20.00 -21.75
N ASP A 96 8.21 18.78 -22.26
CA ASP A 96 8.12 18.54 -23.70
C ASP A 96 6.78 19.03 -24.27
N SER A 97 5.69 18.89 -23.50
CA SER A 97 4.41 19.51 -23.80
C SER A 97 4.53 21.03 -23.96
N VAL A 98 5.18 21.72 -23.02
CA VAL A 98 5.37 23.18 -23.08
C VAL A 98 6.27 23.58 -24.26
N SER A 99 7.37 22.86 -24.50
CA SER A 99 8.26 23.11 -25.65
C SER A 99 7.55 22.97 -27.00
N LEU A 100 6.50 22.15 -27.09
CA LEU A 100 5.67 21.95 -28.28
C LEU A 100 4.40 22.83 -28.29
N GLY A 101 4.24 23.75 -27.34
CA GLY A 101 3.06 24.62 -27.23
C GLY A 101 1.76 23.88 -26.87
N LEU A 102 1.84 22.67 -26.33
CA LEU A 102 0.69 21.86 -25.93
C LEU A 102 0.14 22.32 -24.57
N PRO A 103 -1.18 22.21 -24.35
CA PRO A 103 -1.79 22.57 -23.07
C PRO A 103 -1.29 21.65 -21.95
N THR A 104 -1.08 22.23 -20.77
CA THR A 104 -0.69 21.49 -19.56
C THR A 104 -1.77 21.66 -18.47
N PRO A 105 -1.96 20.68 -17.57
CA PRO A 105 -3.09 20.67 -16.64
C PRO A 105 -2.83 21.44 -15.33
N ILE A 106 -1.57 21.72 -14.98
CA ILE A 106 -1.16 22.37 -13.72
C ILE A 106 -0.62 23.79 -13.97
N LYS A 107 -0.70 24.66 -12.98
CA LYS A 107 -0.25 26.07 -13.05
C LYS A 107 1.26 26.24 -13.20
N GLN A 108 2.05 25.30 -12.68
CA GLN A 108 3.52 25.34 -12.70
C GLN A 108 4.10 24.10 -13.39
N PRO A 109 3.99 23.98 -14.73
CA PRO A 109 4.36 22.77 -15.47
C PRO A 109 5.87 22.53 -15.62
N LEU A 110 6.70 23.56 -15.41
CA LEU A 110 8.15 23.53 -15.63
C LEU A 110 8.96 23.44 -14.34
N ILE A 111 8.71 24.30 -13.36
CA ILE A 111 9.38 24.25 -12.06
C ILE A 111 8.51 24.96 -11.02
N ASN A 112 8.43 24.42 -9.80
CA ASN A 112 7.64 24.97 -8.71
C ASN A 112 8.45 24.87 -7.41
N GLY A 113 8.48 25.94 -6.61
CA GLY A 113 9.31 26.02 -5.39
C GLY A 113 10.80 25.70 -5.58
N MET A 114 11.33 25.88 -6.80
CA MET A 114 12.66 25.44 -7.24
C MET A 114 13.01 23.97 -6.88
N VAL A 115 12.00 23.09 -6.79
CA VAL A 115 12.18 21.66 -6.49
C VAL A 115 12.53 20.87 -7.75
N VAL A 116 13.52 19.99 -7.68
CA VAL A 116 13.83 19.01 -8.74
C VAL A 116 13.75 17.55 -8.29
N GLY A 117 13.82 17.28 -6.99
CA GLY A 117 13.62 15.96 -6.38
C GLY A 117 13.06 16.10 -4.97
N GLN A 118 12.28 15.12 -4.54
CA GLN A 118 11.64 15.06 -3.21
C GLN A 118 11.47 13.61 -2.77
N ASP A 119 11.86 13.35 -1.53
CA ASP A 119 11.74 12.06 -0.88
C ASP A 119 10.40 11.85 -0.16
N THR A 120 9.97 10.58 -0.07
CA THR A 120 8.77 10.10 0.65
C THR A 120 7.50 10.88 0.29
N VAL A 121 6.44 10.76 1.08
CA VAL A 121 5.34 11.73 1.15
C VAL A 121 4.53 11.51 2.42
N LEU A 122 4.03 12.60 3.00
CA LEU A 122 2.93 12.59 3.97
C LEU A 122 1.90 13.61 3.51
N MET A 123 0.63 13.18 3.40
CA MET A 123 -0.48 14.03 2.98
C MET A 123 -1.58 13.96 4.03
N VAL A 124 -2.04 15.12 4.49
CA VAL A 124 -3.06 15.24 5.53
C VAL A 124 -4.07 16.34 5.16
N PRO A 125 -5.39 16.07 5.22
CA PRO A 125 -6.40 17.11 5.15
C PRO A 125 -6.36 17.96 6.43
N TYR A 126 -6.25 19.28 6.26
CA TYR A 126 -6.22 20.21 7.39
C TYR A 126 -6.80 21.57 6.95
N LYS A 127 -7.75 22.10 7.72
CA LYS A 127 -8.41 23.41 7.52
C LYS A 127 -8.88 23.67 6.07
N GLY A 128 -9.49 22.66 5.45
CA GLY A 128 -10.06 22.76 4.11
C GLY A 128 -9.03 22.78 2.97
N LYS A 129 -7.79 22.39 3.24
CA LYS A 129 -6.74 22.15 2.23
C LYS A 129 -6.13 20.75 2.43
N LEU A 130 -5.37 20.31 1.44
CA LEU A 130 -4.45 19.19 1.60
C LEU A 130 -3.07 19.77 1.90
N TYR A 131 -2.47 19.34 3.01
CA TYR A 131 -1.12 19.68 3.43
C TYR A 131 -0.22 18.51 3.06
N TRP A 132 0.89 18.82 2.40
CA TRP A 132 1.83 17.85 1.85
C TRP A 132 3.21 18.11 2.44
N PHE A 133 3.89 17.04 2.84
CA PHE A 133 5.24 17.08 3.38
C PHE A 133 6.09 16.00 2.72
N TRP A 134 7.35 16.33 2.47
CA TRP A 134 8.36 15.47 1.87
C TRP A 134 9.64 15.59 2.67
N GLY A 135 10.49 14.57 2.62
CA GLY A 135 11.75 14.55 3.34
C GLY A 135 12.81 15.43 2.68
N ASP A 136 13.94 14.79 2.39
CA ASP A 136 15.05 15.35 1.63
C ASP A 136 14.56 15.89 0.27
N THR A 137 15.04 17.07 -0.13
CA THR A 137 14.47 17.83 -1.26
C THR A 137 15.57 18.53 -2.04
N ASP A 138 15.72 18.19 -3.33
CA ASP A 138 16.76 18.71 -4.22
C ASP A 138 16.37 20.00 -4.95
N ARG A 139 17.39 20.79 -5.32
CA ARG A 139 17.29 22.07 -6.05
C ARG A 139 18.18 22.12 -7.31
N PRO A 140 17.86 22.93 -8.33
CA PRO A 140 18.72 23.11 -9.50
C PRO A 140 20.08 23.77 -9.19
N ALA A 141 20.12 24.66 -8.20
CA ALA A 141 21.22 25.61 -8.02
C ALA A 141 22.49 25.00 -7.39
N TYR A 142 22.40 23.81 -6.79
CA TYR A 142 23.53 23.16 -6.11
C TYR A 142 23.31 21.65 -5.98
N VAL A 143 24.40 20.89 -5.81
CA VAL A 143 24.39 19.41 -5.71
C VAL A 143 23.72 18.87 -4.43
N LEU A 144 23.48 19.74 -3.44
CA LEU A 144 22.69 19.44 -2.24
C LEU A 144 21.51 20.41 -2.11
N GLY A 145 20.36 19.89 -1.70
CA GLY A 145 19.15 20.67 -1.42
C GLY A 145 18.97 21.05 0.04
N GLN A 146 17.78 20.77 0.59
CA GLN A 146 17.46 20.90 2.02
C GLN A 146 16.99 19.56 2.58
N PHE A 147 17.30 19.33 3.86
CA PHE A 147 17.16 18.04 4.54
C PHE A 147 16.39 18.17 5.87
N ALA A 148 15.52 19.17 6.01
CA ALA A 148 14.76 19.46 7.23
C ALA A 148 13.25 19.55 6.93
N THR A 149 12.79 18.59 6.09
CA THR A 149 11.42 18.43 5.58
C THR A 149 10.93 19.61 4.73
N SER A 150 10.49 19.38 3.50
CA SER A 150 9.78 20.38 2.68
C SER A 150 8.26 20.24 2.80
N GLY A 151 7.51 21.24 2.33
CA GLY A 151 6.06 21.14 2.30
C GLY A 151 5.36 22.11 1.36
N ALA A 152 4.11 21.77 1.05
CA ALA A 152 3.21 22.56 0.22
C ALA A 152 1.75 22.40 0.67
N THR A 153 0.87 23.24 0.12
CA THR A 153 -0.59 22.99 0.15
C THR A 153 -1.16 22.86 -1.24
N SER A 154 -2.26 22.12 -1.36
CA SER A 154 -3.16 22.17 -2.51
C SER A 154 -4.63 22.25 -2.06
N LEU A 155 -5.52 22.62 -2.96
CA LEU A 155 -6.97 22.59 -2.71
C LEU A 155 -7.50 21.16 -2.94
N LEU A 156 -8.56 20.78 -2.24
CA LEU A 156 -9.20 19.47 -2.44
C LEU A 156 -9.85 19.41 -3.84
N PRO A 157 -9.86 18.23 -4.50
CA PRO A 157 -10.69 17.99 -5.67
C PRO A 157 -12.15 18.38 -5.41
N GLY A 158 -12.80 19.02 -6.38
CA GLY A 158 -14.18 19.53 -6.22
C GLY A 158 -14.33 20.74 -5.28
N LYS A 159 -13.24 21.24 -4.66
CA LYS A 159 -13.17 22.49 -3.87
C LYS A 159 -12.13 23.47 -4.44
N GLY A 160 -12.04 23.53 -5.76
CA GLY A 160 -11.06 24.34 -6.50
C GLY A 160 -9.73 23.64 -6.79
N GLY A 161 -9.49 22.45 -6.21
CA GLY A 161 -8.43 21.55 -6.64
C GLY A 161 -8.79 20.83 -7.94
N LEU A 162 -7.76 20.45 -8.70
CA LEU A 162 -7.90 19.67 -9.92
C LEU A 162 -8.40 18.24 -9.62
N PRO A 163 -9.05 17.57 -10.59
CA PRO A 163 -9.27 16.13 -10.53
C PRO A 163 -7.94 15.35 -10.44
N PRO A 164 -7.82 14.33 -9.57
CA PRO A 164 -6.55 13.61 -9.35
C PRO A 164 -5.98 12.89 -10.59
N GLU A 165 -6.79 12.59 -11.61
CA GLU A 165 -6.28 12.04 -12.88
C GLU A 165 -5.64 13.09 -13.80
N ARG A 166 -5.72 14.38 -13.45
CA ARG A 166 -5.19 15.51 -14.24
C ARG A 166 -3.94 16.16 -13.67
N GLY A 167 -3.83 16.30 -12.35
CA GLY A 167 -2.70 17.00 -11.73
C GLY A 167 -2.98 17.47 -10.30
N VAL A 168 -1.97 18.03 -9.63
CA VAL A 168 -2.12 18.72 -8.33
C VAL A 168 -1.42 20.08 -8.41
N ASP A 169 -2.16 21.15 -8.13
CA ASP A 169 -1.61 22.51 -8.05
C ASP A 169 -1.00 22.76 -6.65
N PHE A 170 0.31 22.56 -6.52
CA PHE A 170 1.02 22.86 -5.28
C PHE A 170 1.34 24.35 -5.11
N THR A 171 1.13 24.83 -3.88
CA THR A 171 1.65 26.09 -3.36
C THR A 171 2.69 25.76 -2.29
N TYR A 172 3.97 25.81 -2.66
CA TYR A 172 5.09 25.59 -1.74
C TYR A 172 5.26 26.75 -0.77
N TRP A 173 5.76 26.46 0.44
CA TRP A 173 6.41 27.49 1.25
C TRP A 173 7.87 27.60 0.82
N VAL A 174 8.29 28.80 0.46
CA VAL A 174 9.63 29.06 -0.10
C VAL A 174 10.44 30.02 0.76
N ASP A 175 11.76 30.00 0.58
CA ASP A 175 12.71 30.99 1.07
C ASP A 175 12.79 32.22 0.14
N ASP A 176 13.72 33.14 0.44
CA ASP A 176 14.00 34.34 -0.33
C ASP A 176 14.62 34.07 -1.72
N THR A 177 15.16 32.87 -1.94
CA THR A 177 15.63 32.41 -3.25
C THR A 177 14.51 31.79 -4.10
N GLY A 178 13.31 31.60 -3.51
CA GLY A 178 12.18 30.90 -4.13
C GLY A 178 12.28 29.38 -4.07
N PHE A 179 13.22 28.83 -3.29
CA PHE A 179 13.35 27.39 -3.04
C PHE A 179 12.50 26.94 -1.86
N SER A 180 11.96 25.72 -1.95
CA SER A 180 11.15 25.10 -0.90
C SER A 180 11.90 25.06 0.42
N ARG A 181 11.42 25.84 1.41
CA ARG A 181 12.13 26.04 2.68
C ARG A 181 11.89 24.88 3.66
N PRO A 182 12.77 24.69 4.65
CA PRO A 182 12.52 23.80 5.78
C PRO A 182 11.17 24.06 6.47
N MET A 183 10.51 22.96 6.81
CA MET A 183 9.23 22.94 7.54
C MET A 183 9.41 22.59 9.01
N ILE A 184 10.55 22.01 9.42
CA ILE A 184 10.90 21.81 10.84
C ILE A 184 12.34 22.27 11.14
N PRO A 185 12.61 23.60 11.15
CA PRO A 185 13.94 24.15 11.39
C PRO A 185 14.37 23.99 12.86
N LEU A 186 14.92 22.83 13.23
CA LEU A 186 15.43 22.58 14.58
C LEU A 186 16.73 23.34 14.83
N THR A 187 16.73 24.22 15.83
CA THR A 187 17.95 24.93 16.27
C THR A 187 19.05 23.94 16.63
N GLY A 188 20.25 24.18 16.11
CA GLY A 188 21.45 23.37 16.38
C GLY A 188 21.47 21.99 15.72
N ALA A 189 20.59 21.71 14.75
CA ALA A 189 20.66 20.48 13.95
C ALA A 189 22.00 20.36 13.21
N LYS A 190 22.51 19.13 13.16
CA LYS A 190 23.75 18.72 12.49
C LYS A 190 23.50 17.69 11.38
N GLY A 191 22.36 17.00 11.41
CA GLY A 191 21.95 16.04 10.38
C GLY A 191 20.56 16.33 9.82
N PRO A 192 20.07 15.48 8.90
CA PRO A 192 18.71 15.54 8.37
C PRO A 192 17.64 15.47 9.47
N VAL A 193 16.54 16.20 9.29
CA VAL A 193 15.35 16.16 10.14
C VAL A 193 14.14 15.73 9.32
N TRP A 194 13.70 14.50 9.56
CA TRP A 194 12.56 13.90 8.90
C TRP A 194 11.33 13.91 9.79
N VAL A 195 10.17 13.77 9.14
CA VAL A 195 8.86 13.68 9.78
C VAL A 195 8.18 12.36 9.41
N GLY A 196 7.31 11.88 10.29
CA GLY A 196 6.52 10.67 10.10
C GLY A 196 5.25 10.73 10.95
N GLY A 197 4.25 9.89 10.66
CA GLY A 197 3.04 9.83 11.47
C GLY A 197 2.32 11.19 11.56
N THR A 198 2.08 11.86 10.43
CA THR A 198 1.41 13.16 10.39
C THR A 198 -0.11 13.00 10.47
N PHE A 199 -0.77 13.62 11.45
CA PHE A 199 -2.21 13.51 11.70
C PHE A 199 -2.81 14.83 12.23
N THR A 200 -4.14 14.93 12.23
CA THR A 200 -4.86 16.03 12.91
C THR A 200 -5.54 15.54 14.19
N LEU A 201 -5.77 16.46 15.13
CA LEU A 201 -6.66 16.25 16.27
C LEU A 201 -7.49 17.51 16.51
N THR A 202 -8.69 17.33 17.06
CA THR A 202 -9.42 18.44 17.69
C THR A 202 -8.90 18.62 19.12
N VAL A 203 -8.32 19.78 19.41
CA VAL A 203 -7.83 20.18 20.73
C VAL A 203 -8.51 21.50 21.08
N ASP A 204 -9.17 21.55 22.24
CA ASP A 204 -9.93 22.72 22.72
C ASP A 204 -10.93 23.29 21.69
N GLY A 205 -11.60 22.39 20.95
CA GLY A 205 -12.58 22.73 19.91
C GLY A 205 -11.98 23.18 18.58
N ALA A 206 -10.65 23.21 18.43
CA ALA A 206 -9.97 23.60 17.20
C ALA A 206 -9.19 22.42 16.59
N GLU A 207 -9.27 22.26 15.27
CA GLU A 207 -8.40 21.34 14.54
C GLU A 207 -6.93 21.82 14.61
N LYS A 208 -6.03 20.91 14.96
CA LYS A 208 -4.58 21.10 15.05
C LYS A 208 -3.88 19.99 14.26
N LEU A 209 -2.75 20.31 13.65
CA LEU A 209 -1.92 19.39 12.87
C LEU A 209 -0.65 19.04 13.65
N PHE A 210 -0.32 17.75 13.72
CA PHE A 210 0.84 17.21 14.43
C PHE A 210 1.64 16.25 13.56
N THR A 211 2.90 16.04 13.92
CA THR A 211 3.77 15.02 13.33
C THR A 211 4.78 14.51 14.35
N HIS A 212 5.23 13.26 14.22
CA HIS A 212 6.51 12.85 14.78
C HIS A 212 7.65 13.44 13.95
N PHE A 213 8.80 13.69 14.59
CA PHE A 213 10.04 14.07 13.94
C PHE A 213 11.23 13.29 14.51
N ALA A 214 12.25 13.09 13.68
CA ALA A 214 13.56 12.60 14.09
C ALA A 214 14.68 13.37 13.38
N GLU A 215 15.71 13.77 14.13
CA GLU A 215 17.01 14.14 13.55
C GLU A 215 17.91 12.91 13.54
N VAL A 216 18.56 12.60 12.42
CA VAL A 216 19.45 11.44 12.29
C VAL A 216 20.92 11.84 12.12
N ASP A 217 21.83 10.97 12.59
CA ASP A 217 23.26 11.07 12.29
C ASP A 217 23.63 10.41 10.94
N SER A 218 24.92 10.47 10.59
CA SER A 218 25.46 9.82 9.38
C SER A 218 25.42 8.29 9.40
N ALA A 219 25.03 7.67 10.51
CA ALA A 219 24.78 6.24 10.65
C ALA A 219 23.28 5.91 10.63
N MET A 220 22.43 6.86 10.21
CA MET A 220 20.97 6.77 10.16
C MET A 220 20.30 6.58 11.54
N LYS A 221 20.98 6.93 12.64
CA LYS A 221 20.45 6.75 13.99
C LYS A 221 19.80 8.03 14.51
N PRO A 222 18.60 7.96 15.13
CA PRO A 222 17.99 9.11 15.78
C PRO A 222 18.87 9.70 16.89
N THR A 223 19.17 10.99 16.77
CA THR A 223 19.89 11.80 17.77
C THR A 223 18.97 12.74 18.55
N ARG A 224 17.85 13.14 17.93
CA ARG A 224 16.68 13.73 18.58
C ARG A 224 15.42 13.07 18.01
N SER A 225 14.41 12.86 18.84
CA SER A 225 13.10 12.32 18.46
C SER A 225 12.01 13.07 19.23
N GLY A 226 10.82 13.26 18.67
CA GLY A 226 9.75 13.97 19.37
C GLY A 226 8.45 14.13 18.60
N LEU A 227 7.49 14.78 19.26
CA LEU A 227 6.24 15.24 18.66
C LEU A 227 6.34 16.74 18.41
N ALA A 228 5.90 17.19 17.22
CA ALA A 228 5.83 18.59 16.85
C ALA A 228 4.40 18.96 16.41
N GLN A 229 4.01 20.21 16.65
CA GLN A 229 2.74 20.78 16.22
C GLN A 229 2.96 21.83 15.14
N PHE A 230 2.12 21.85 14.11
CA PHE A 230 2.16 22.88 13.08
C PHE A 230 1.69 24.24 13.63
N ASN A 231 2.54 25.25 13.49
CA ASN A 231 2.21 26.64 13.78
C ASN A 231 1.64 27.29 12.51
N ASP A 232 0.33 27.53 12.48
CA ASP A 232 -0.36 28.12 11.31
C ASP A 232 0.19 29.50 10.90
N ALA A 233 0.63 30.32 11.86
CA ALA A 233 1.09 31.68 11.60
C ALA A 233 2.51 31.73 11.03
N LYS A 234 3.37 30.79 11.43
CA LYS A 234 4.75 30.66 10.92
C LYS A 234 4.86 29.70 9.72
N ALA A 235 3.86 28.84 9.53
CA ALA A 235 3.89 27.69 8.62
C ALA A 235 5.16 26.84 8.77
N ILE A 236 5.39 26.34 9.99
CA ILE A 236 6.42 25.35 10.35
C ILE A 236 5.87 24.45 11.46
N PHE A 237 6.45 23.26 11.61
CA PHE A 237 6.33 22.45 12.81
C PHE A 237 7.25 22.96 13.92
N GLU A 238 6.73 23.06 15.14
CA GLU A 238 7.47 23.40 16.35
C GLU A 238 7.43 22.22 17.33
N PRO A 239 8.57 21.72 17.85
CA PRO A 239 8.59 20.65 18.85
C PRO A 239 7.79 21.00 20.10
N ILE A 240 6.95 20.06 20.55
CA ILE A 240 6.13 20.19 21.77
C ILE A 240 6.42 19.10 22.81
N HIS A 241 7.06 18.00 22.41
CA HIS A 241 7.46 16.91 23.29
C HIS A 241 8.67 16.18 22.70
N ALA A 242 9.55 15.66 23.56
CA ALA A 242 10.73 14.88 23.17
C ALA A 242 10.53 13.41 23.57
N PHE A 243 10.83 12.49 22.65
CA PHE A 243 10.83 11.05 22.92
C PHE A 243 12.27 10.57 23.16
N ASP A 244 12.40 9.48 23.92
CA ASP A 244 13.65 8.72 24.00
C ASP A 244 13.96 8.12 22.62
N THR A 245 15.18 8.30 22.12
CA THR A 245 15.59 7.76 20.81
C THR A 245 15.76 6.24 20.83
N GLY A 246 15.70 5.60 22.01
CA GLY A 246 15.68 4.14 22.18
C GLY A 246 14.30 3.51 22.40
N ASP A 247 13.20 4.28 22.46
CA ASP A 247 11.85 3.71 22.62
C ASP A 247 11.10 3.66 21.26
N PRO A 248 10.80 2.45 20.71
CA PRO A 248 10.15 2.30 19.41
C PRO A 248 8.63 2.63 19.42
N LEU A 249 8.10 3.13 20.54
CA LEU A 249 6.68 3.46 20.73
C LEU A 249 6.42 4.95 20.55
N HIS A 250 6.32 5.38 19.28
CA HIS A 250 6.00 6.75 18.88
C HIS A 250 5.10 6.77 17.63
N PRO A 251 4.51 7.92 17.23
CA PRO A 251 3.83 8.03 15.95
C PRO A 251 4.80 7.77 14.79
N ASN A 252 4.40 7.00 13.78
CA ASN A 252 5.21 6.73 12.60
C ASN A 252 4.35 6.30 11.40
N GLY A 253 4.93 6.35 10.20
CA GLY A 253 4.30 5.91 8.96
C GLY A 253 3.10 6.76 8.53
N HIS A 254 2.10 6.11 7.94
CA HIS A 254 0.84 6.72 7.49
C HIS A 254 -0.27 6.40 8.50
N PRO A 255 -0.71 7.37 9.33
CA PRO A 255 -1.64 7.10 10.42
C PRO A 255 -3.10 7.03 9.96
N ILE A 256 -3.91 6.29 10.71
CA ILE A 256 -5.36 6.22 10.51
C ILE A 256 -6.13 6.45 11.81
N HIS A 257 -7.27 7.13 11.70
CA HIS A 257 -8.24 7.26 12.79
C HIS A 257 -9.20 6.06 12.78
N VAL A 258 -9.29 5.36 13.92
CA VAL A 258 -10.15 4.18 14.10
C VAL A 258 -10.94 4.32 15.40
N LYS A 259 -12.27 4.19 15.32
CA LYS A 259 -13.11 4.00 16.50
C LYS A 259 -13.07 2.53 16.90
N HIS A 260 -12.36 2.20 17.97
CA HIS A 260 -12.33 0.85 18.54
C HIS A 260 -13.22 0.80 19.79
N SER A 261 -14.28 -0.02 19.78
CA SER A 261 -15.25 -0.11 20.89
C SER A 261 -15.82 1.26 21.35
N GLY A 262 -16.01 2.19 20.40
CA GLY A 262 -16.49 3.56 20.66
C GLY A 262 -15.43 4.57 21.13
N ILE A 263 -14.19 4.13 21.40
CA ILE A 263 -13.06 4.99 21.76
C ILE A 263 -12.29 5.37 20.49
N ASP A 264 -11.93 6.65 20.36
CA ASP A 264 -11.08 7.12 19.26
C ASP A 264 -9.61 6.79 19.48
N TYR A 265 -9.02 6.10 18.52
CA TYR A 265 -7.60 5.74 18.47
C TYR A 265 -6.96 6.25 17.18
N LEU A 266 -5.68 6.64 17.30
CA LEU A 266 -4.75 6.79 16.19
C LEU A 266 -3.95 5.50 16.08
N TYR A 267 -3.96 4.87 14.90
CA TYR A 267 -3.10 3.74 14.59
C TYR A 267 -1.93 4.20 13.71
N PHE A 268 -0.79 3.54 13.87
CA PHE A 268 0.51 3.85 13.28
C PHE A 268 1.19 2.56 12.84
N GLN A 269 2.13 2.69 11.89
CA GLN A 269 3.06 1.61 11.55
C GLN A 269 4.18 1.54 12.60
N PRO A 270 4.72 0.35 12.93
CA PRO A 270 5.86 0.24 13.82
C PRO A 270 7.17 0.68 13.12
N GLU A 271 8.20 0.98 13.91
CA GLU A 271 9.54 1.34 13.43
C GLU A 271 10.15 0.31 12.44
N ALA A 272 9.79 -0.97 12.58
CA ALA A 272 10.24 -2.07 11.71
C ALA A 272 9.77 -2.00 10.23
N MET A 273 9.29 -0.83 9.77
CA MET A 273 8.91 -0.49 8.39
C MET A 273 7.96 -1.49 7.70
N VAL A 274 7.10 -2.18 8.45
CA VAL A 274 6.02 -2.98 7.85
C VAL A 274 4.82 -2.09 7.53
N ALA A 275 4.09 -2.40 6.46
CA ALA A 275 2.94 -1.61 6.04
C ALA A 275 1.73 -1.70 7.01
N PHE A 276 1.73 -2.66 7.92
CA PHE A 276 0.63 -2.94 8.85
C PHE A 276 0.56 -1.91 9.99
N PRO A 277 -0.64 -1.38 10.32
CA PRO A 277 -0.82 -0.41 11.40
C PRO A 277 -0.88 -1.11 12.78
N LEU A 278 0.27 -1.66 13.23
CA LEU A 278 0.38 -2.51 14.42
C LEU A 278 0.69 -1.76 15.72
N VAL A 279 0.72 -0.43 15.71
CA VAL A 279 0.88 0.40 16.91
C VAL A 279 -0.33 1.32 17.02
N ARG A 280 -0.88 1.55 18.22
CA ARG A 280 -1.95 2.54 18.41
C ARG A 280 -1.85 3.26 19.74
N THR A 281 -2.45 4.44 19.82
CA THR A 281 -2.75 5.11 21.10
C THR A 281 -4.07 5.87 20.99
N ARG A 282 -4.66 6.26 22.11
CA ARG A 282 -5.92 7.04 22.12
C ARG A 282 -5.70 8.41 21.50
N ALA A 283 -6.64 8.86 20.67
CA ALA A 283 -6.57 10.08 19.88
C ALA A 283 -6.66 11.36 20.75
N SER A 284 -5.60 11.66 21.51
CA SER A 284 -5.52 12.82 22.40
C SER A 284 -4.08 13.14 22.77
N LEU A 285 -3.78 14.42 22.98
CA LEU A 285 -2.41 14.89 23.25
C LEU A 285 -1.78 14.21 24.48
N LYS A 286 -2.55 13.98 25.55
CA LYS A 286 -2.08 13.30 26.77
C LYS A 286 -1.49 11.92 26.50
N HIS A 287 -2.12 11.12 25.63
CA HIS A 287 -1.68 9.75 25.35
C HIS A 287 -0.57 9.74 24.27
N LEU A 288 -0.62 10.67 23.31
CA LEU A 288 0.45 10.88 22.33
C LEU A 288 1.80 11.31 22.95
N THR A 289 1.79 11.95 24.11
CA THR A 289 3.00 12.36 24.84
C THR A 289 3.37 11.40 25.99
N ASP A 290 2.79 10.20 26.04
CA ASP A 290 3.18 9.15 26.97
C ASP A 290 3.32 7.81 26.23
N PRO A 291 4.55 7.45 25.78
CA PRO A 291 4.86 6.19 25.10
C PRO A 291 4.35 4.94 25.84
N LYS A 292 4.19 4.98 27.17
CA LYS A 292 3.67 3.85 27.95
C LYS A 292 2.19 3.57 27.70
N THR A 293 1.46 4.54 27.15
CA THR A 293 0.04 4.38 26.76
C THR A 293 -0.15 3.81 25.36
N TYR A 294 0.93 3.69 24.58
CA TYR A 294 0.87 3.06 23.27
C TYR A 294 0.71 1.55 23.41
N GLU A 295 -0.11 0.97 22.57
CA GLU A 295 -0.37 -0.47 22.48
C GLU A 295 0.22 -0.98 21.16
N GLY A 296 1.08 -2.00 21.21
CA GLY A 296 1.48 -2.74 20.02
C GLY A 296 0.64 -4.00 19.87
N PHE A 297 0.22 -4.32 18.64
CA PHE A 297 -0.41 -5.59 18.31
C PHE A 297 0.67 -6.66 18.14
N THR A 298 0.85 -7.50 19.16
CA THR A 298 2.11 -8.25 19.33
C THR A 298 1.92 -9.59 20.02
N CYS A 299 2.84 -10.53 19.77
CA CYS A 299 2.91 -11.82 20.46
C CYS A 299 3.74 -11.77 21.75
N LEU A 300 4.44 -10.67 22.02
CA LEU A 300 5.30 -10.51 23.19
C LEU A 300 4.50 -10.53 24.51
N VAL A 301 5.13 -10.93 25.61
CA VAL A 301 4.59 -10.73 26.97
C VAL A 301 4.47 -9.21 27.25
N PRO A 302 3.37 -8.72 27.84
CA PRO A 302 3.18 -7.30 28.11
C PRO A 302 4.36 -6.64 28.86
N GLY A 303 4.72 -5.42 28.45
CA GLY A 303 5.83 -4.65 29.01
C GLY A 303 7.22 -5.10 28.56
N THR A 304 7.34 -6.14 27.74
CA THR A 304 8.64 -6.62 27.23
C THR A 304 9.03 -5.97 25.89
N ARG A 305 10.21 -6.32 25.38
CA ARG A 305 10.77 -5.89 24.10
C ARG A 305 11.32 -7.12 23.37
N PHE A 306 11.53 -7.01 22.06
CA PHE A 306 12.26 -8.05 21.31
C PHE A 306 13.68 -8.21 21.89
N ALA A 307 14.14 -9.45 22.03
CA ALA A 307 15.42 -9.78 22.66
C ALA A 307 16.10 -11.00 21.98
N GLY A 308 15.85 -11.17 20.68
CA GLY A 308 16.31 -12.31 19.88
C GLY A 308 15.98 -13.65 20.53
N ALA A 309 17.01 -14.41 20.94
CA ALA A 309 16.83 -15.72 21.60
C ALA A 309 16.18 -15.64 22.99
N GLY A 310 16.29 -14.50 23.68
CA GLY A 310 15.68 -14.21 24.98
C GLY A 310 14.26 -13.66 24.92
N THR A 311 13.69 -13.51 23.72
CA THR A 311 12.35 -12.96 23.52
C THR A 311 11.28 -13.76 24.26
N LYS A 312 10.45 -13.06 25.04
CA LYS A 312 9.35 -13.64 25.81
C LYS A 312 8.05 -13.56 25.00
N ILE A 313 7.63 -14.67 24.42
CA ILE A 313 6.36 -14.81 23.70
C ILE A 313 5.27 -15.24 24.68
N GLU A 314 4.12 -14.60 24.63
CA GLU A 314 2.94 -14.99 25.40
C GLU A 314 2.25 -16.20 24.75
N ARG A 315 1.95 -17.22 25.56
CA ARG A 315 1.26 -18.43 25.12
C ARG A 315 0.18 -18.84 26.12
N THR A 316 -0.95 -19.31 25.61
CA THR A 316 -2.05 -19.91 26.37
C THR A 316 -2.32 -21.29 25.79
N GLU A 317 -2.34 -22.34 26.61
CA GLU A 317 -2.48 -23.74 26.16
C GLU A 317 -1.48 -24.11 25.04
N GLY A 318 -0.26 -23.57 25.11
CA GLY A 318 0.78 -23.75 24.09
C GLY A 318 0.62 -22.90 22.82
N ARG A 319 -0.54 -22.27 22.56
CA ARG A 319 -0.80 -21.42 21.39
C ARG A 319 -0.30 -19.99 21.61
N ILE A 320 0.26 -19.32 20.60
CA ILE A 320 0.68 -17.90 20.71
C ILE A 320 -0.54 -16.99 20.88
N VAL A 321 -0.43 -16.01 21.79
CA VAL A 321 -1.43 -14.96 22.00
C VAL A 321 -1.00 -13.66 21.32
N TRP A 322 -1.63 -13.33 20.19
CA TRP A 322 -1.55 -12.03 19.54
C TRP A 322 -2.64 -11.09 20.07
N GLY A 323 -2.29 -9.83 20.33
CA GLY A 323 -3.26 -8.82 20.74
C GLY A 323 -2.61 -7.46 21.02
N TRP A 324 -3.44 -6.45 21.26
CA TRP A 324 -3.01 -5.12 21.69
C TRP A 324 -2.47 -5.16 23.12
N LYS A 325 -1.19 -4.81 23.32
CA LYS A 325 -0.52 -4.87 24.62
C LYS A 325 0.14 -3.52 24.95
N PRO A 326 -0.21 -2.88 26.07
CA PRO A 326 0.30 -1.55 26.42
C PRO A 326 1.80 -1.61 26.71
N ASN A 327 2.53 -0.53 26.39
CA ASN A 327 3.97 -0.42 26.56
C ASN A 327 4.74 -1.64 25.99
N THR A 328 4.28 -2.19 24.85
CA THR A 328 4.84 -3.40 24.23
C THR A 328 4.86 -3.20 22.71
N PRO A 329 6.02 -3.17 22.04
CA PRO A 329 6.08 -2.98 20.60
C PRO A 329 5.50 -4.14 19.80
N ALA A 330 5.00 -3.83 18.60
CA ALA A 330 4.77 -4.84 17.58
C ALA A 330 6.09 -5.50 17.19
N VAL A 331 6.03 -6.77 16.79
CA VAL A 331 7.17 -7.45 16.17
C VAL A 331 7.07 -7.36 14.64
N GLY A 332 8.15 -6.91 14.00
CA GLY A 332 8.25 -6.77 12.55
C GLY A 332 8.50 -8.11 11.84
N MET A 333 8.43 -8.10 10.50
CA MET A 333 8.63 -9.33 9.70
C MET A 333 10.02 -9.95 9.91
N THR A 334 11.07 -9.13 10.01
CA THR A 334 12.45 -9.60 10.26
C THR A 334 12.56 -10.31 11.61
N GLU A 335 11.96 -9.76 12.65
CA GLU A 335 11.95 -10.34 14.00
C GLU A 335 11.14 -11.65 14.03
N VAL A 336 10.01 -11.70 13.32
CA VAL A 336 9.24 -12.95 13.12
C VAL A 336 10.09 -14.02 12.42
N GLN A 337 10.83 -13.68 11.37
CA GLN A 337 11.75 -14.64 10.71
C GLN A 337 12.86 -15.10 11.67
N GLU A 338 13.40 -14.23 12.52
CA GLU A 338 14.39 -14.61 13.53
C GLU A 338 13.79 -15.55 14.59
N LEU A 339 12.57 -15.29 15.05
CA LEU A 339 11.86 -16.16 16.01
C LEU A 339 11.55 -17.54 15.42
N ILE A 340 11.24 -17.62 14.12
CA ILE A 340 11.07 -18.88 13.40
C ILE A 340 12.41 -19.62 13.28
N ALA A 341 13.47 -18.95 12.82
CA ALA A 341 14.81 -19.53 12.70
C ALA A 341 15.38 -20.02 14.05
N LYS A 342 14.96 -19.41 15.17
CA LYS A 342 15.33 -19.79 16.54
C LYS A 342 14.34 -20.75 17.22
N ASN A 343 13.39 -21.33 16.48
CA ASN A 343 12.37 -22.27 16.97
C ASN A 343 11.53 -21.74 18.16
N LYS A 344 11.32 -20.43 18.24
CA LYS A 344 10.46 -19.77 19.25
C LYS A 344 9.01 -19.62 18.79
N MET A 345 8.82 -19.53 17.48
CA MET A 345 7.55 -19.38 16.77
C MET A 345 7.53 -20.38 15.62
N ARG A 346 6.41 -21.06 15.36
CA ARG A 346 6.26 -21.83 14.11
C ARG A 346 5.81 -20.91 12.95
N PRO A 347 6.07 -21.25 11.68
CA PRO A 347 5.63 -20.43 10.54
C PRO A 347 4.12 -20.16 10.49
N ASP A 348 3.29 -21.11 10.96
CA ASP A 348 1.84 -20.98 11.06
C ASP A 348 1.38 -20.09 12.22
N GLU A 349 2.26 -19.69 13.14
CA GLU A 349 1.91 -18.80 14.26
C GLU A 349 2.15 -17.31 13.95
N ALA A 350 2.58 -16.97 12.74
CA ALA A 350 2.87 -15.61 12.30
C ALA A 350 1.59 -14.80 11.99
N LEU A 351 1.65 -13.49 12.27
CA LEU A 351 0.52 -12.55 12.19
C LEU A 351 0.06 -12.27 10.75
N THR A 352 0.98 -12.08 9.82
CA THR A 352 0.70 -11.61 8.44
C THR A 352 1.50 -12.39 7.40
N PRO A 353 1.14 -13.65 7.11
CA PRO A 353 1.79 -14.48 6.09
C PRO A 353 1.36 -14.05 4.68
N LEU A 354 1.69 -12.81 4.30
CA LEU A 354 1.29 -12.21 3.03
C LEU A 354 1.86 -12.99 1.83
N ARG A 355 1.01 -13.27 0.85
CA ARG A 355 1.25 -14.24 -0.23
C ARG A 355 0.68 -13.75 -1.55
N ASP A 356 1.42 -14.00 -2.62
CA ASP A 356 0.91 -13.81 -3.98
C ASP A 356 -0.23 -14.79 -4.26
N VAL A 357 -1.41 -14.25 -4.58
CA VAL A 357 -2.61 -15.02 -4.93
C VAL A 357 -2.40 -15.94 -6.14
N LEU A 358 -1.44 -15.61 -7.02
CA LEU A 358 -1.08 -16.46 -8.16
C LEU A 358 -0.11 -17.56 -7.77
N THR A 359 1.09 -17.19 -7.28
CA THR A 359 2.20 -18.15 -7.17
C THR A 359 2.30 -18.86 -5.83
N ASP A 360 1.56 -18.42 -4.81
CA ASP A 360 1.80 -18.78 -3.40
C ASP A 360 3.24 -18.47 -2.93
N ALA A 361 3.91 -17.49 -3.56
CA ALA A 361 5.15 -16.94 -3.06
C ALA A 361 4.89 -16.04 -1.84
N ALA A 362 5.75 -16.09 -0.83
CA ALA A 362 5.70 -15.16 0.30
C ALA A 362 6.10 -13.74 -0.14
N VAL A 363 5.35 -12.74 0.32
CA VAL A 363 5.58 -11.31 0.03
C VAL A 363 5.99 -10.61 1.32
N LEU A 364 7.26 -10.20 1.41
CA LEU A 364 7.76 -9.45 2.56
C LEU A 364 7.45 -7.95 2.34
N SER A 365 6.40 -7.45 2.99
CA SER A 365 6.00 -6.03 2.89
C SER A 365 7.02 -5.11 3.58
N HIS A 366 7.37 -4.00 2.93
CA HIS A 366 8.26 -2.96 3.44
C HIS A 366 7.79 -1.58 2.99
N GLY A 367 7.34 -0.76 3.91
CA GLY A 367 6.65 0.51 3.64
C GLY A 367 5.30 0.30 2.94
N GLY A 368 4.41 1.27 3.10
CA GLY A 368 3.07 1.17 2.53
C GLY A 368 2.05 2.00 3.29
N SER A 369 0.78 1.78 3.00
CA SER A 369 -0.35 2.38 3.72
C SER A 369 -1.51 1.40 3.82
N VAL A 370 -2.31 1.55 4.88
CA VAL A 370 -3.57 0.83 5.08
C VAL A 370 -4.68 1.84 5.31
N TYR A 371 -5.77 1.71 4.56
CA TYR A 371 -6.97 2.54 4.71
C TYR A 371 -8.22 1.71 4.50
N TRP A 372 -9.35 2.15 5.06
CA TRP A 372 -10.66 1.58 4.74
C TRP A 372 -11.07 1.93 3.31
N ASN A 373 -11.83 1.07 2.64
CA ASN A 373 -12.41 1.36 1.34
C ASN A 373 -13.91 1.03 1.30
N ALA A 374 -14.73 2.03 0.94
CA ALA A 374 -16.18 1.91 0.95
C ALA A 374 -16.71 0.95 -0.13
N PHE A 375 -16.16 0.99 -1.35
CA PHE A 375 -16.53 0.08 -2.43
C PHE A 375 -16.23 -1.39 -2.11
N ARG A 376 -15.06 -1.69 -1.52
CA ARG A 376 -14.67 -3.05 -1.12
C ARG A 376 -15.25 -3.52 0.20
N ARG A 377 -15.73 -2.58 1.03
CA ARG A 377 -16.14 -2.80 2.43
C ARG A 377 -15.09 -3.56 3.24
N ARG A 378 -13.81 -3.24 3.00
CA ARG A 378 -12.62 -3.91 3.54
C ARG A 378 -11.52 -2.89 3.80
N TRP A 379 -10.58 -3.27 4.67
CA TRP A 379 -9.30 -2.58 4.78
C TRP A 379 -8.43 -2.97 3.58
N MET A 380 -7.77 -1.99 2.98
CA MET A 380 -6.90 -2.19 1.82
C MET A 380 -5.48 -1.74 2.13
N MET A 381 -4.53 -2.57 1.72
CA MET A 381 -3.11 -2.27 1.76
C MET A 381 -2.59 -1.98 0.36
N ILE A 382 -1.80 -0.91 0.24
CA ILE A 382 -0.81 -0.75 -0.82
C ILE A 382 0.56 -0.75 -0.17
N ALA A 383 1.42 -1.69 -0.54
CA ALA A 383 2.74 -1.86 0.05
C ALA A 383 3.80 -2.21 -1.00
N THR A 384 5.05 -1.86 -0.72
CA THR A 384 6.19 -2.34 -1.51
C THR A 384 6.74 -3.63 -0.93
N GLN A 385 7.36 -4.46 -1.77
CA GLN A 385 8.08 -5.66 -1.33
C GLN A 385 9.55 -5.33 -1.03
N VAL A 386 10.13 -5.98 -0.03
CA VAL A 386 11.58 -6.09 0.17
C VAL A 386 12.04 -7.52 -0.12
N HIS A 387 13.19 -7.67 -0.79
CA HIS A 387 13.72 -8.93 -1.30
C HIS A 387 12.78 -9.69 -2.26
N GLY A 388 13.23 -10.84 -2.77
CA GLY A 388 12.49 -11.65 -3.75
C GLY A 388 12.94 -11.43 -5.19
N ALA A 389 12.23 -12.04 -6.13
CA ALA A 389 12.65 -12.16 -7.53
C ALA A 389 11.66 -11.46 -8.50
N PRO A 390 11.88 -10.18 -8.85
CA PRO A 390 12.78 -9.22 -8.20
C PRO A 390 12.05 -8.45 -7.09
N SER A 391 12.79 -7.87 -6.14
CA SER A 391 12.51 -6.56 -5.51
C SER A 391 13.81 -6.09 -4.83
N TYR A 392 13.97 -4.78 -4.61
CA TYR A 392 15.17 -4.04 -4.99
C TYR A 392 15.09 -2.48 -4.98
N LEU A 393 14.07 -1.74 -4.52
CA LEU A 393 12.61 -1.95 -4.43
C LEU A 393 11.97 -2.49 -5.73
N GLY A 394 10.75 -2.07 -6.06
CA GLY A 394 10.23 -2.14 -7.42
C GLY A 394 8.86 -2.80 -7.57
N GLU A 395 8.54 -3.79 -6.74
CA GLU A 395 7.23 -4.45 -6.76
C GLU A 395 6.28 -3.79 -5.78
N VAL A 396 5.07 -3.47 -6.27
CA VAL A 396 3.98 -2.90 -5.49
C VAL A 396 2.82 -3.90 -5.44
N TRP A 397 2.29 -4.09 -4.25
CA TRP A 397 1.28 -5.09 -3.93
C TRP A 397 0.02 -4.44 -3.36
N PHE A 398 -1.12 -4.98 -3.79
CA PHE A 398 -2.45 -4.70 -3.26
C PHE A 398 -2.91 -5.90 -2.42
N ALA A 399 -3.47 -5.66 -1.23
CA ALA A 399 -4.10 -6.71 -0.43
C ALA A 399 -5.35 -6.17 0.27
N GLU A 400 -6.20 -7.09 0.74
CA GLU A 400 -7.42 -6.78 1.49
C GLU A 400 -7.47 -7.55 2.82
N ALA A 401 -8.06 -6.95 3.86
CA ALA A 401 -8.35 -7.58 5.14
C ALA A 401 -9.66 -7.07 5.75
N ASP A 402 -10.17 -7.82 6.72
CA ASP A 402 -11.47 -7.53 7.33
C ASP A 402 -11.38 -6.61 8.57
N THR A 403 -10.21 -6.56 9.23
CA THR A 403 -9.85 -5.63 10.32
C THR A 403 -8.50 -4.94 10.00
N PRO A 404 -8.14 -3.80 10.64
CA PRO A 404 -6.91 -3.06 10.31
C PRO A 404 -5.62 -3.89 10.44
N VAL A 405 -5.58 -4.79 11.42
CA VAL A 405 -4.41 -5.66 11.70
C VAL A 405 -4.43 -6.96 10.90
N GLY A 406 -5.53 -7.28 10.21
CA GLY A 406 -5.65 -8.50 9.42
C GLY A 406 -7.03 -9.16 9.41
N PRO A 407 -7.12 -10.41 8.93
CA PRO A 407 -6.01 -11.23 8.47
C PRO A 407 -5.49 -10.76 7.09
N TRP A 408 -4.20 -10.45 7.00
CA TRP A 408 -3.54 -10.08 5.74
C TRP A 408 -2.84 -11.31 5.16
N VAL A 409 -3.48 -11.97 4.19
CA VAL A 409 -2.97 -13.22 3.59
C VAL A 409 -2.75 -13.06 2.08
N TYR A 410 -3.81 -12.90 1.28
CA TYR A 410 -3.66 -12.89 -0.17
C TYR A 410 -3.47 -11.47 -0.72
N ALA A 411 -2.50 -11.34 -1.63
CA ALA A 411 -2.10 -10.10 -2.27
C ALA A 411 -1.97 -10.27 -3.78
N ARG A 412 -2.16 -9.18 -4.51
CA ARG A 412 -1.95 -9.08 -5.95
C ARG A 412 -0.85 -8.09 -6.26
N LYS A 413 0.13 -8.48 -7.08
CA LYS A 413 1.10 -7.55 -7.68
C LYS A 413 0.38 -6.62 -8.66
N ILE A 414 0.50 -5.30 -8.43
CA ILE A 414 -0.21 -4.27 -9.20
C ILE A 414 0.71 -3.42 -10.07
N ALA A 415 1.98 -3.24 -9.68
CA ALA A 415 2.98 -2.53 -10.44
C ALA A 415 4.38 -3.09 -10.23
N THR A 416 5.20 -3.05 -11.28
CA THR A 416 6.63 -3.42 -11.27
C THR A 416 7.48 -2.27 -11.84
N HIS A 417 8.55 -1.93 -11.13
CA HIS A 417 9.64 -1.06 -11.56
C HIS A 417 10.95 -1.86 -11.66
N ASP A 418 11.21 -2.49 -12.80
CA ASP A 418 12.44 -3.28 -13.01
C ASP A 418 13.70 -2.47 -12.69
N ARG A 419 14.51 -2.99 -11.76
CA ARG A 419 15.76 -2.39 -11.25
C ARG A 419 15.67 -0.94 -10.77
N TYR A 420 14.48 -0.43 -10.48
CA TYR A 420 14.31 0.91 -9.90
C TYR A 420 13.56 0.83 -8.58
N THR A 421 14.00 1.62 -7.59
CA THR A 421 13.24 1.71 -6.36
C THR A 421 11.96 2.49 -6.65
N PHE A 422 10.83 1.91 -6.28
CA PHE A 422 9.62 2.64 -5.92
C PHE A 422 9.35 2.29 -4.46
N TYR A 423 9.30 3.26 -3.55
CA TYR A 423 9.17 2.99 -2.11
C TYR A 423 8.28 3.97 -1.34
N ASN A 424 7.97 3.58 -0.11
CA ASN A 424 6.99 4.18 0.80
C ASN A 424 5.65 4.56 0.13
N PRO A 425 4.97 3.60 -0.54
CA PRO A 425 3.79 3.94 -1.30
C PRO A 425 2.59 4.27 -0.40
N THR A 426 1.89 5.36 -0.67
CA THR A 426 0.71 5.76 0.10
C THR A 426 -0.51 5.96 -0.77
N GLN A 427 -1.67 5.48 -0.30
CA GLN A 427 -2.97 5.78 -0.89
C GLN A 427 -3.41 7.21 -0.49
N HIS A 428 -4.26 7.83 -1.31
CA HIS A 428 -4.90 9.09 -0.97
C HIS A 428 -6.42 8.94 -0.96
N PRO A 429 -7.07 8.50 0.15
CA PRO A 429 -8.52 8.33 0.21
C PRO A 429 -9.35 9.60 -0.08
N VAL A 430 -8.73 10.79 -0.04
CA VAL A 430 -9.36 12.06 -0.45
C VAL A 430 -9.40 12.28 -1.96
N PHE A 431 -8.70 11.45 -2.73
CA PHE A 431 -8.71 11.42 -4.19
C PHE A 431 -9.63 10.34 -4.76
N ASP A 432 -10.11 9.41 -3.92
CA ASP A 432 -10.98 8.31 -4.32
C ASP A 432 -12.25 8.81 -5.04
N GLN A 433 -12.56 8.16 -6.15
CA GLN A 433 -13.73 8.43 -6.98
C GLN A 433 -14.66 7.22 -7.02
N ASN A 434 -15.92 7.44 -7.39
CA ASN A 434 -16.93 6.39 -7.56
C ASN A 434 -17.07 5.54 -6.26
N ASP A 435 -17.29 6.23 -5.13
CA ASP A 435 -17.44 5.65 -3.78
C ASP A 435 -16.30 4.71 -3.36
N GLY A 436 -15.07 5.02 -3.77
CA GLY A 436 -13.88 4.23 -3.47
C GLY A 436 -13.56 3.16 -4.50
N ARG A 437 -14.35 2.99 -5.57
CA ARG A 437 -14.02 2.05 -6.65
C ARG A 437 -12.74 2.46 -7.39
N THR A 438 -12.51 3.75 -7.59
CA THR A 438 -11.32 4.25 -8.27
C THR A 438 -10.42 4.93 -7.26
N ILE A 439 -9.26 4.34 -6.98
CA ILE A 439 -8.32 4.81 -5.96
C ILE A 439 -7.01 5.31 -6.57
N TYR A 440 -6.30 6.13 -5.80
CA TYR A 440 -5.03 6.73 -6.19
C TYR A 440 -3.97 6.47 -5.13
N PHE A 441 -2.76 6.14 -5.57
CA PHE A 441 -1.60 5.99 -4.69
C PHE A 441 -0.36 6.56 -5.36
N GLU A 442 0.57 7.09 -4.56
CA GLU A 442 1.89 7.52 -5.03
C GLU A 442 3.02 6.84 -4.26
N GLY A 443 4.26 7.08 -4.67
CA GLY A 443 5.47 6.59 -4.01
C GLY A 443 6.72 7.08 -4.71
N THR A 444 7.86 6.96 -4.02
CA THR A 444 9.12 7.60 -4.41
C THR A 444 9.88 6.76 -5.41
N TYR A 445 9.96 7.22 -6.66
CA TYR A 445 10.75 6.60 -7.72
C TYR A 445 12.20 7.08 -7.66
N THR A 446 13.14 6.21 -7.29
CA THR A 446 14.55 6.57 -7.07
C THR A 446 15.53 5.44 -7.38
N ASN A 447 16.80 5.78 -7.58
CA ASN A 447 17.92 4.84 -7.65
C ASN A 447 18.48 4.45 -6.28
N THR A 448 18.04 5.09 -5.17
CA THR A 448 18.68 5.02 -3.84
C THR A 448 19.02 3.62 -3.35
N PHE A 449 18.12 2.64 -3.51
CA PHE A 449 18.32 1.26 -3.05
C PHE A 449 18.54 0.25 -4.18
N SER A 450 18.60 0.71 -5.45
CA SER A 450 18.69 -0.17 -6.61
C SER A 450 20.05 -0.18 -7.30
N ASP A 451 20.33 -1.24 -8.06
CA ASP A 451 21.61 -1.41 -8.76
C ASP A 451 21.70 -0.62 -10.08
N VAL A 452 20.69 0.18 -10.41
CA VAL A 452 20.54 0.85 -11.70
C VAL A 452 21.75 1.71 -12.05
N LYS A 453 22.29 1.49 -13.25
CA LYS A 453 23.40 2.29 -13.79
C LYS A 453 22.91 3.48 -14.59
N ASP A 454 21.71 3.36 -15.16
CA ASP A 454 21.05 4.34 -16.00
C ASP A 454 19.98 5.12 -15.21
N ILE A 455 20.40 6.14 -14.46
CA ILE A 455 19.48 7.01 -13.70
C ILE A 455 18.56 7.74 -14.68
N THR A 456 17.24 7.64 -14.48
CA THR A 456 16.26 8.27 -15.39
C THR A 456 16.22 9.79 -15.20
N PRO A 457 16.57 10.60 -16.21
CA PRO A 457 16.61 12.05 -16.09
C PRO A 457 15.24 12.62 -15.72
N ARG A 458 15.23 13.63 -14.83
CA ARG A 458 14.04 14.32 -14.26
C ARG A 458 13.10 13.44 -13.43
N TYR A 459 13.07 12.12 -13.65
CA TYR A 459 12.20 11.19 -12.95
C TYR A 459 12.80 10.69 -11.64
N ASN A 460 14.12 10.52 -11.56
CA ASN A 460 14.78 10.07 -10.34
C ASN A 460 14.42 10.98 -9.14
N TYR A 461 14.29 10.36 -7.98
CA TYR A 461 14.05 10.98 -6.68
C TYR A 461 12.79 11.85 -6.63
N ASN A 462 11.66 11.29 -7.06
CA ASN A 462 10.39 12.01 -7.13
C ASN A 462 9.17 11.09 -7.00
N GLN A 463 8.02 11.67 -6.67
CA GLN A 463 6.78 10.90 -6.47
C GLN A 463 6.03 10.65 -7.80
N LEU A 464 5.69 9.39 -8.07
CA LEU A 464 4.87 8.97 -9.22
C LEU A 464 3.46 8.59 -8.78
N LEU A 465 2.44 9.21 -9.37
CA LEU A 465 1.04 8.89 -9.08
C LEU A 465 0.53 7.76 -9.98
N TYR A 466 -0.17 6.81 -9.35
CA TYR A 466 -0.85 5.68 -9.96
C TYR A 466 -2.34 5.69 -9.65
N ARG A 467 -3.13 5.02 -10.51
CA ARG A 467 -4.56 4.77 -10.34
C ARG A 467 -4.89 3.28 -10.44
N LEU A 468 -5.85 2.81 -9.64
CA LEU A 468 -6.49 1.50 -9.76
C LEU A 468 -8.00 1.67 -9.92
N ASP A 469 -8.59 0.83 -10.77
CA ASP A 469 -10.02 0.54 -10.73
C ASP A 469 -10.20 -0.80 -10.01
N LEU A 470 -10.80 -0.78 -8.82
CA LEU A 470 -11.01 -1.96 -8.00
C LEU A 470 -12.02 -2.95 -8.64
N ALA A 471 -12.82 -2.52 -9.62
CA ALA A 471 -13.65 -3.44 -10.40
C ALA A 471 -12.86 -4.27 -11.43
N ASP A 472 -11.55 -4.05 -11.59
CA ASP A 472 -10.70 -4.90 -12.44
C ASP A 472 -10.71 -6.34 -11.90
N PRO A 473 -11.09 -7.35 -12.71
CA PRO A 473 -11.19 -8.74 -12.25
C PRO A 473 -9.85 -9.32 -11.77
N ARG A 474 -8.72 -8.74 -12.18
CA ARG A 474 -7.38 -9.13 -11.70
C ARG A 474 -7.12 -8.78 -10.24
N LEU A 475 -7.98 -7.95 -9.63
CA LEU A 475 -7.94 -7.54 -8.21
C LEU A 475 -8.95 -8.30 -7.32
N VAL A 476 -9.67 -9.30 -7.86
CA VAL A 476 -10.51 -10.17 -7.02
C VAL A 476 -9.60 -11.08 -6.20
N LEU A 477 -9.54 -10.81 -4.90
CA LEU A 477 -8.79 -11.60 -3.91
C LEU A 477 -9.74 -12.50 -3.11
N PRO A 478 -9.31 -13.71 -2.73
CA PRO A 478 -10.07 -14.58 -1.86
C PRO A 478 -10.05 -14.03 -0.43
N ALA A 479 -11.22 -14.01 0.22
CA ALA A 479 -11.44 -13.49 1.57
C ALA A 479 -11.56 -14.63 2.59
N PRO A 480 -11.25 -14.39 3.88
CA PRO A 480 -11.41 -15.41 4.91
C PRO A 480 -12.89 -15.83 4.99
N VAL A 481 -13.11 -17.15 5.02
CA VAL A 481 -14.39 -17.72 5.45
C VAL A 481 -14.23 -18.06 6.92
N TYR A 482 -14.95 -17.35 7.78
CA TYR A 482 -14.95 -17.58 9.22
C TYR A 482 -15.87 -18.74 9.56
N ARG A 483 -15.39 -19.64 10.42
CA ARG A 483 -16.24 -20.57 11.17
C ARG A 483 -16.65 -19.88 12.47
N VAL A 484 -17.94 -19.99 12.78
CA VAL A 484 -18.62 -19.36 13.91
C VAL A 484 -19.23 -20.47 14.75
N ALA A 485 -18.79 -20.62 15.99
CA ALA A 485 -19.35 -21.58 16.94
C ALA A 485 -20.67 -21.05 17.52
N LEU A 486 -21.74 -21.85 17.43
CA LEU A 486 -23.06 -21.50 17.93
C LEU A 486 -23.30 -22.09 19.34
N PRO A 487 -24.21 -21.51 20.16
CA PRO A 487 -24.39 -21.91 21.56
C PRO A 487 -24.89 -23.35 21.79
N ASP A 488 -25.48 -23.97 20.77
CA ASP A 488 -25.97 -25.35 20.73
C ASP A 488 -24.91 -26.37 20.29
N GLY A 489 -23.70 -25.91 19.96
CA GLY A 489 -22.62 -26.75 19.42
C GLY A 489 -22.65 -26.90 17.90
N ALA A 490 -23.60 -26.29 17.19
CA ALA A 490 -23.56 -26.19 15.75
C ALA A 490 -22.46 -25.20 15.29
N VAL A 491 -22.10 -25.26 14.01
CA VAL A 491 -21.16 -24.32 13.39
C VAL A 491 -21.77 -23.69 12.16
N SER A 492 -21.60 -22.38 12.01
CA SER A 492 -21.99 -21.67 10.79
C SER A 492 -20.77 -21.04 10.12
N TYR A 493 -20.91 -20.73 8.83
CA TYR A 493 -19.85 -20.16 8.01
C TYR A 493 -20.30 -18.81 7.44
N ALA A 494 -19.41 -17.83 7.49
CA ALA A 494 -19.70 -16.46 7.09
C ALA A 494 -18.43 -15.72 6.64
N GLN A 495 -18.59 -14.80 5.70
CA GLN A 495 -17.59 -13.77 5.40
C GLN A 495 -17.94 -12.47 6.15
N ARG A 496 -16.99 -11.52 6.18
CA ARG A 496 -17.04 -10.24 6.91
C ARG A 496 -18.42 -9.62 7.06
N ASP A 497 -19.13 -9.38 5.96
CA ASP A 497 -20.35 -8.59 5.98
C ASP A 497 -21.46 -9.23 6.82
N LYS A 498 -21.54 -10.57 6.83
CA LYS A 498 -22.48 -11.32 7.67
C LYS A 498 -22.02 -11.36 9.13
N ILE A 499 -20.72 -11.52 9.40
CA ILE A 499 -20.14 -11.40 10.75
C ILE A 499 -20.45 -10.03 11.36
N GLN A 500 -20.21 -8.96 10.59
CA GLN A 500 -20.42 -7.58 11.01
C GLN A 500 -21.90 -7.28 11.26
N ALA A 501 -22.79 -7.72 10.35
CA ALA A 501 -24.23 -7.55 10.52
C ALA A 501 -24.78 -8.30 11.74
N GLN A 502 -24.26 -9.50 12.03
CA GLN A 502 -24.66 -10.32 13.18
C GLN A 502 -23.92 -9.98 14.49
N LYS A 503 -22.90 -9.12 14.44
CA LYS A 503 -21.99 -8.78 15.56
C LYS A 503 -21.31 -10.02 16.17
N SER A 504 -21.11 -11.07 15.37
CA SER A 504 -20.63 -12.39 15.80
C SER A 504 -19.10 -12.54 15.80
N TRP A 505 -18.34 -11.45 15.73
CA TRP A 505 -16.87 -11.47 15.79
C TRP A 505 -16.30 -12.27 16.98
N HIS A 506 -16.96 -12.19 18.13
CA HIS A 506 -16.58 -12.89 19.36
C HIS A 506 -16.89 -14.40 19.37
N GLN A 507 -17.55 -14.90 18.32
CA GLN A 507 -17.93 -16.31 18.14
C GLN A 507 -17.08 -17.01 17.07
N ILE A 508 -16.15 -16.29 16.44
CA ILE A 508 -15.22 -16.84 15.44
C ILE A 508 -14.23 -17.76 16.14
N ASP A 509 -14.18 -19.02 15.73
CA ASP A 509 -13.30 -20.03 16.30
C ASP A 509 -12.21 -20.53 15.33
N ALA A 510 -12.38 -20.28 14.02
CA ALA A 510 -11.38 -20.57 12.99
C ALA A 510 -11.57 -19.74 11.72
N ILE A 511 -10.49 -19.61 10.95
CA ILE A 511 -10.53 -19.33 9.50
C ILE A 511 -10.07 -20.63 8.81
N PRO A 512 -10.96 -21.57 8.47
CA PRO A 512 -10.55 -22.82 7.84
C PRO A 512 -9.94 -22.64 6.44
N PHE A 513 -10.40 -21.65 5.66
CA PHE A 513 -9.91 -21.37 4.30
C PHE A 513 -10.31 -19.96 3.82
N TYR A 514 -9.80 -19.57 2.65
CA TYR A 514 -10.14 -18.35 1.94
C TYR A 514 -10.90 -18.69 0.64
N ALA A 515 -11.92 -17.91 0.30
CA ALA A 515 -12.78 -18.17 -0.85
C ALA A 515 -13.20 -16.85 -1.54
N ILE A 516 -13.65 -16.93 -2.80
CA ILE A 516 -14.06 -15.72 -3.54
C ILE A 516 -15.30 -15.10 -2.85
N PRO A 517 -15.29 -13.80 -2.56
CA PRO A 517 -16.40 -13.11 -1.91
C PRO A 517 -17.74 -13.20 -2.64
N SER A 518 -18.83 -13.32 -1.89
CA SER A 518 -20.19 -13.39 -2.45
C SER A 518 -20.63 -12.12 -3.19
N ASP A 519 -20.01 -10.98 -2.92
CA ASP A 519 -20.21 -9.70 -3.62
C ASP A 519 -19.40 -9.57 -4.93
N ARG A 520 -18.48 -10.50 -5.21
CA ARG A 520 -17.56 -10.44 -6.37
C ARG A 520 -17.44 -11.75 -7.15
N PRO A 521 -18.56 -12.34 -7.61
CA PRO A 521 -18.52 -13.47 -8.52
C PRO A 521 -17.91 -13.08 -9.88
N HIS A 522 -17.26 -14.05 -10.52
CA HIS A 522 -16.89 -14.00 -11.93
C HIS A 522 -17.22 -15.34 -12.60
N ASP A 523 -17.13 -15.39 -13.92
CA ASP A 523 -17.44 -16.60 -14.69
C ASP A 523 -16.58 -17.80 -14.26
N GLY A 524 -17.18 -18.99 -14.32
CA GLY A 524 -16.52 -20.25 -13.98
C GLY A 524 -16.50 -20.62 -12.49
N LEU A 525 -17.05 -19.80 -11.59
CA LEU A 525 -17.11 -20.12 -10.15
C LEU A 525 -18.30 -21.00 -9.75
N ILE A 526 -18.12 -21.77 -8.67
CA ILE A 526 -19.18 -22.57 -8.04
C ILE A 526 -19.70 -21.83 -6.81
N ALA A 527 -21.02 -21.59 -6.76
CA ALA A 527 -21.71 -20.96 -5.63
C ALA A 527 -21.87 -21.96 -4.46
N VAL A 528 -21.44 -21.56 -3.26
CA VAL A 528 -21.52 -22.40 -2.05
C VAL A 528 -22.59 -21.86 -1.11
N HIS A 529 -23.56 -22.71 -0.74
CA HIS A 529 -24.73 -22.33 0.07
C HIS A 529 -24.70 -23.01 1.45
N ALA A 530 -25.32 -22.37 2.45
CA ALA A 530 -25.43 -22.89 3.82
C ALA A 530 -26.26 -24.17 3.95
N THR A 531 -27.13 -24.47 2.98
CA THR A 531 -28.09 -25.57 3.02
C THR A 531 -28.12 -26.34 1.70
N ALA A 532 -28.62 -27.58 1.75
CA ALA A 532 -28.81 -28.44 0.59
C ALA A 532 -29.76 -27.85 -0.47
N LYS A 533 -30.78 -27.12 -0.01
CA LYS A 533 -31.85 -26.51 -0.82
C LYS A 533 -31.42 -25.23 -1.55
N HIS A 534 -30.27 -24.67 -1.19
CA HIS A 534 -29.76 -23.37 -1.68
C HIS A 534 -30.70 -22.21 -1.32
N ASP A 535 -31.27 -22.28 -0.10
CA ASP A 535 -32.13 -21.22 0.43
C ASP A 535 -31.31 -19.95 0.74
N GLY A 536 -31.48 -18.90 -0.07
CA GLY A 536 -30.84 -17.60 0.10
C GLY A 536 -29.57 -17.40 -0.73
N ASN A 537 -28.83 -16.33 -0.43
CA ASN A 537 -27.62 -15.96 -1.18
C ASN A 537 -26.46 -16.95 -0.90
N PRO A 538 -25.53 -17.14 -1.86
CA PRO A 538 -24.29 -17.88 -1.63
C PRO A 538 -23.50 -17.29 -0.44
N LEU A 539 -22.90 -18.17 0.37
CA LEU A 539 -21.99 -17.78 1.45
C LEU A 539 -20.67 -17.23 0.91
N PHE A 540 -20.20 -17.84 -0.18
CA PHE A 540 -18.97 -17.54 -0.91
C PHE A 540 -18.96 -18.35 -2.21
N TYR A 541 -17.94 -18.14 -3.03
CA TYR A 541 -17.70 -18.89 -4.26
C TYR A 541 -16.35 -19.63 -4.22
N CYS A 542 -16.29 -20.83 -4.80
CA CYS A 542 -15.06 -21.62 -4.94
C CYS A 542 -14.74 -21.91 -6.41
N LEU A 543 -13.48 -22.28 -6.70
CA LEU A 543 -13.05 -22.70 -8.03
C LEU A 543 -13.59 -24.11 -8.36
N PRO A 544 -13.77 -24.47 -9.64
CA PRO A 544 -14.08 -25.85 -10.05
C PRO A 544 -12.97 -26.83 -9.64
N LEU A 545 -13.31 -28.11 -9.46
CA LEU A 545 -12.32 -29.17 -9.19
C LEU A 545 -11.25 -29.26 -10.29
N THR A 546 -11.66 -29.24 -11.55
CA THR A 546 -10.75 -29.24 -12.70
C THR A 546 -10.31 -27.80 -13.01
N PRO A 547 -9.00 -27.50 -13.03
CA PRO A 547 -8.51 -26.17 -13.41
C PRO A 547 -8.90 -25.78 -14.84
N ALA A 548 -9.13 -24.49 -15.07
CA ALA A 548 -9.17 -23.97 -16.43
C ALA A 548 -7.77 -24.07 -17.08
N LYS A 549 -7.72 -24.16 -18.42
CA LYS A 549 -6.46 -24.34 -19.17
C LYS A 549 -5.45 -23.20 -18.93
N ASP A 550 -5.97 -22.02 -18.68
CA ASP A 550 -5.28 -20.76 -18.45
C ASP A 550 -5.43 -20.26 -16.99
N GLU A 551 -5.81 -21.15 -16.07
CA GLU A 551 -5.91 -20.81 -14.64
C GLU A 551 -4.53 -20.38 -14.09
N PRO A 552 -4.41 -19.17 -13.51
CA PRO A 552 -3.10 -18.61 -13.15
C PRO A 552 -2.67 -18.96 -11.72
N PHE A 553 -3.43 -19.80 -11.01
CA PHE A 553 -3.22 -20.10 -9.60
C PHE A 553 -2.33 -21.35 -9.41
N SER A 554 -1.36 -21.26 -8.50
CA SER A 554 -0.54 -22.39 -8.09
C SER A 554 -1.37 -23.46 -7.41
N ALA A 555 -1.10 -24.72 -7.71
CA ALA A 555 -1.69 -25.86 -7.00
C ALA A 555 -1.37 -25.83 -5.49
N ASP A 556 -0.21 -25.28 -5.11
CA ASP A 556 0.21 -25.16 -3.71
C ASP A 556 -0.64 -24.15 -2.89
N ALA A 557 -1.32 -23.22 -3.57
CA ALA A 557 -2.24 -22.28 -2.93
C ALA A 557 -3.60 -22.90 -2.59
N LEU A 558 -3.99 -23.97 -3.28
CA LEU A 558 -5.37 -24.44 -3.41
C LEU A 558 -5.58 -25.80 -2.75
N LEU A 559 -6.69 -25.92 -2.00
CA LEU A 559 -7.11 -27.15 -1.33
C LEU A 559 -8.51 -27.57 -1.81
N PRO A 560 -8.81 -28.87 -1.88
CA PRO A 560 -10.16 -29.36 -2.15
C PRO A 560 -11.13 -28.93 -1.02
N LEU A 561 -12.33 -28.51 -1.40
CA LEU A 561 -13.41 -28.15 -0.48
C LEU A 561 -14.36 -29.33 -0.28
N TYR A 562 -14.29 -30.01 0.87
CA TYR A 562 -15.24 -31.06 1.24
C TYR A 562 -16.47 -30.47 1.91
N VAL A 563 -17.64 -30.95 1.50
CA VAL A 563 -18.94 -30.59 2.06
C VAL A 563 -19.45 -31.74 2.92
N TYR A 564 -19.94 -31.41 4.11
CA TYR A 564 -20.61 -32.34 5.03
C TYR A 564 -22.03 -31.82 5.24
N GLU A 565 -23.02 -32.69 5.05
CA GLU A 565 -24.44 -32.34 5.09
C GLU A 565 -25.12 -33.07 6.24
N ASP A 566 -25.84 -32.33 7.08
CA ASP A 566 -26.68 -32.91 8.12
C ASP A 566 -27.98 -33.48 7.50
N ALA A 567 -28.34 -34.69 7.89
CA ALA A 567 -29.39 -35.46 7.21
C ALA A 567 -30.82 -35.02 7.57
N GLU A 568 -31.01 -34.29 8.67
CA GLU A 568 -32.34 -33.86 9.14
C GLU A 568 -32.62 -32.40 8.76
N SER A 569 -31.65 -31.52 9.01
CA SER A 569 -31.75 -30.08 8.72
C SER A 569 -31.39 -29.72 7.27
N GLY A 570 -30.52 -30.52 6.63
CA GLY A 570 -29.90 -30.17 5.36
C GLY A 570 -28.85 -29.04 5.47
N GLU A 571 -28.40 -28.69 6.67
CA GLU A 571 -27.32 -27.72 6.88
C GLU A 571 -25.97 -28.27 6.41
N ARG A 572 -25.10 -27.37 5.94
CA ARG A 572 -23.79 -27.70 5.38
C ARG A 572 -22.65 -27.12 6.19
N SER A 573 -21.67 -27.97 6.48
CA SER A 573 -20.37 -27.59 7.02
C SER A 573 -19.24 -27.98 6.06
N PHE A 574 -18.08 -27.33 6.21
CA PHE A 574 -17.01 -27.33 5.22
C PHE A 574 -15.64 -27.59 5.85
N SER A 575 -14.83 -28.41 5.19
CA SER A 575 -13.44 -28.68 5.58
C SER A 575 -12.54 -28.78 4.33
N THR A 576 -11.27 -28.43 4.47
CA THR A 576 -10.23 -28.74 3.48
C THR A 576 -9.53 -30.07 3.78
N ASP A 577 -9.82 -30.69 4.93
CA ASP A 577 -9.33 -32.02 5.31
C ASP A 577 -10.47 -33.04 5.24
N ALA A 578 -10.25 -34.09 4.45
CA ALA A 578 -11.19 -35.19 4.26
C ALA A 578 -11.42 -36.03 5.53
N SER A 579 -10.48 -36.02 6.47
CA SER A 579 -10.47 -36.84 7.68
C SER A 579 -11.07 -36.14 8.90
N ILE A 580 -11.29 -34.82 8.83
CA ILE A 580 -11.77 -33.99 9.95
C ILE A 580 -13.16 -33.43 9.62
N PRO A 581 -14.26 -34.11 10.02
CA PRO A 581 -15.61 -33.57 9.91
C PRO A 581 -15.79 -32.37 10.86
N PRO A 582 -16.28 -31.21 10.40
CA PRO A 582 -16.53 -30.07 11.28
C PRO A 582 -17.66 -30.33 12.29
N VAL A 583 -18.63 -31.16 11.91
CA VAL A 583 -19.76 -31.61 12.73
C VAL A 583 -19.80 -33.14 12.70
N PRO A 584 -19.68 -33.85 13.84
CA PRO A 584 -19.58 -35.32 13.84
C PRO A 584 -20.79 -36.08 13.26
N SER A 585 -21.99 -35.50 13.30
CA SER A 585 -23.22 -36.10 12.73
C SER A 585 -23.34 -35.93 11.21
N ALA A 586 -22.66 -34.93 10.63
CA ALA A 586 -22.84 -34.56 9.23
C ALA A 586 -22.12 -35.52 8.29
N LYS A 587 -22.80 -35.96 7.23
CA LYS A 587 -22.26 -36.93 6.26
C LYS A 587 -21.51 -36.20 5.15
N ARG A 588 -20.25 -36.58 4.92
CA ARG A 588 -19.44 -36.04 3.82
C ARG A 588 -20.03 -36.45 2.46
N LEU A 589 -20.10 -35.52 1.52
CA LEU A 589 -20.41 -35.86 0.13
C LEU A 589 -19.28 -36.72 -0.50
N PRO A 590 -19.58 -37.56 -1.52
CA PRO A 590 -18.59 -38.50 -2.07
C PRO A 590 -17.38 -37.84 -2.74
N GLN A 591 -17.58 -36.64 -3.30
CA GLN A 591 -16.55 -35.84 -3.97
C GLN A 591 -16.46 -34.46 -3.32
N PRO A 592 -15.30 -33.78 -3.35
CA PRO A 592 -15.21 -32.38 -2.99
C PRO A 592 -16.02 -31.52 -3.97
N LEU A 593 -16.52 -30.37 -3.53
CA LEU A 593 -17.34 -29.46 -4.34
C LEU A 593 -16.49 -28.66 -5.34
N GLY A 594 -15.26 -28.34 -4.97
CA GLY A 594 -14.38 -27.44 -5.73
C GLY A 594 -13.05 -27.24 -5.01
N ARG A 595 -12.37 -26.13 -5.31
CA ARG A 595 -11.10 -25.73 -4.70
C ARG A 595 -11.20 -24.35 -4.05
N VAL A 596 -10.57 -24.20 -2.88
CA VAL A 596 -10.49 -22.96 -2.09
C VAL A 596 -9.04 -22.67 -1.74
N TRP A 597 -8.73 -21.43 -1.39
CA TRP A 597 -7.39 -21.02 -0.98
C TRP A 597 -7.11 -21.45 0.46
N ARG A 598 -5.93 -21.99 0.71
CA ARG A 598 -5.53 -22.45 2.05
C ARG A 598 -5.45 -21.29 3.04
N ASN A 599 -5.70 -21.55 4.31
CA ASN A 599 -5.24 -20.65 5.36
C ASN A 599 -3.78 -21.02 5.76
N PRO A 600 -2.78 -20.15 5.55
CA PRO A 600 -1.40 -20.40 5.99
C PRO A 600 -1.14 -20.15 7.49
N THR A 601 -2.11 -19.63 8.25
CA THR A 601 -1.95 -19.30 9.68
C THR A 601 -2.90 -20.07 10.59
N ALA A 602 -2.38 -20.50 11.74
CA ALA A 602 -3.12 -21.11 12.85
C ALA A 602 -3.55 -20.09 13.92
N VAL A 603 -3.20 -18.80 13.77
CA VAL A 603 -3.60 -17.75 14.72
C VAL A 603 -4.80 -16.92 14.24
N LEU A 604 -5.75 -16.68 15.15
CA LEU A 604 -6.85 -15.74 14.96
C LEU A 604 -6.46 -14.36 15.48
N ALA A 605 -5.73 -13.62 14.66
CA ALA A 605 -5.40 -12.23 14.93
C ALA A 605 -6.43 -11.29 14.28
N LEU A 606 -7.43 -10.89 15.05
CA LEU A 606 -8.53 -10.02 14.60
C LEU A 606 -8.67 -8.81 15.53
N ASP A 607 -8.70 -7.61 14.96
CA ASP A 607 -9.08 -6.39 15.69
C ASP A 607 -10.60 -6.19 15.60
N ALA A 608 -11.33 -7.16 16.18
CA ALA A 608 -12.76 -7.40 16.04
C ALA A 608 -13.72 -6.21 16.29
N TYR A 609 -13.26 -5.20 17.04
CA TYR A 609 -14.06 -4.03 17.42
C TYR A 609 -13.58 -2.73 16.77
N ALA A 610 -12.64 -2.80 15.82
CA ALA A 610 -12.29 -1.67 14.97
C ALA A 610 -13.44 -1.35 14.00
N GLY A 611 -14.02 -0.17 14.14
CA GLY A 611 -14.98 0.37 13.18
C GLY A 611 -14.32 0.74 11.86
N GLU A 612 -15.16 1.06 10.87
CA GLU A 612 -14.76 1.58 9.57
C GLU A 612 -14.13 2.97 9.77
N GLY A 613 -12.80 3.07 9.68
CA GLY A 613 -12.06 4.29 9.94
C GLY A 613 -11.56 4.95 8.65
N ASN A 614 -11.88 6.23 8.44
CA ASN A 614 -11.23 7.11 7.45
C ASN A 614 -11.70 8.56 7.62
N ARG A 615 -11.11 9.28 8.59
CA ARG A 615 -10.80 10.72 8.63
C ARG A 615 -10.40 11.09 10.05
#